data_AF-A0A511QK21-F1
#
_entry.id   AF-A0A511QK21-F1
#
_cell.length_a   1.000
_cell.length_b   1.000
_cell.length_c   1.000
_cell.angle_alpha   90.00
_cell.angle_beta   90.00
_cell.angle_gamma   90.00
#
_symmetry.space_group_name_H-M   'P 1'
#
loop_
_entity.id
_entity.type
_entity.pdbx_description
1 polymer ?
#
loop_
_entity_poly.entity_id
_entity_poly.type
_entity_poly.pdbx_seq_one_letter_code
_entity_poly.pdbx_strand_id
1 'polypeptide(L)'
;MSQIKVFYQHREGGTELVNHERDLKFHREACETIDNYPWAKELELFDELGEGGGFYFMLGDMNNKYASYLFTPVENDRGWLHLEVVSNPGFLGIFGRKSLSLDFKFVSISEAKHHIKELFEYSIDSLYKKYRK
;
A
#
# COMPACT_ATOMS: atom_id res chain seq x y z
N MET A 1 -13.11 15.53 -0.36
CA MET A 1 -12.44 14.61 0.60
C MET A 1 -11.56 13.72 -0.22
N SER A 2 -10.26 13.61 0.09
CA SER A 2 -9.36 12.72 -0.65
C SER A 2 -9.80 11.28 -0.37
N GLN A 3 -10.15 10.55 -1.43
CA GLN A 3 -10.62 9.18 -1.35
C GLN A 3 -9.41 8.24 -1.25
N ILE A 4 -9.51 7.22 -0.41
CA ILE A 4 -8.47 6.20 -0.29
C ILE A 4 -8.81 5.09 -1.27
N LYS A 5 -7.82 4.60 -2.00
CA LYS A 5 -7.94 3.49 -2.93
C LYS A 5 -7.03 2.35 -2.50
N VAL A 6 -7.42 1.12 -2.83
CA VAL A 6 -6.52 -0.04 -2.82
C VAL A 6 -6.49 -0.65 -4.22
N PHE A 7 -5.28 -0.90 -4.69
CA PHE A 7 -5.01 -1.74 -5.84
C PHE A 7 -4.36 -3.01 -5.34
N TYR A 8 -4.82 -4.17 -5.75
CA TYR A 8 -4.20 -5.42 -5.35
C TYR A 8 -4.34 -6.49 -6.42
N GLN A 9 -3.49 -7.51 -6.34
CA GLN A 9 -3.43 -8.57 -7.32
C GLN A 9 -3.40 -9.94 -6.67
N HIS A 10 -4.23 -10.85 -7.17
CA HIS A 10 -4.11 -12.29 -6.91
C HIS A 10 -4.62 -13.08 -8.11
N ARG A 11 -4.40 -14.40 -8.11
CA ARG A 11 -4.90 -15.29 -9.15
C ARG A 11 -6.32 -15.74 -8.83
N GLU A 12 -7.11 -15.92 -9.89
CA GLU A 12 -8.49 -16.43 -9.83
C GLU A 12 -8.60 -17.77 -10.58
N GLY A 13 -7.84 -18.77 -10.12
CA GLY A 13 -7.90 -20.14 -10.67
C GLY A 13 -6.99 -20.40 -11.88
N GLY A 14 -6.20 -19.42 -12.31
CA GLY A 14 -5.17 -19.54 -13.35
C GLY A 14 -3.78 -19.14 -12.85
N THR A 15 -2.83 -18.96 -13.78
CA THR A 15 -1.46 -18.52 -13.50
C THR A 15 -1.26 -17.01 -13.66
N GLU A 16 -2.26 -16.30 -14.19
CA GLU A 16 -2.19 -14.85 -14.44
C GLU A 16 -2.70 -14.06 -13.24
N LEU A 17 -1.96 -13.01 -12.86
CA LEU A 17 -2.39 -12.07 -11.83
C LEU A 17 -3.56 -11.22 -12.33
N VAL A 18 -4.64 -11.20 -11.55
CA VAL A 18 -5.83 -10.38 -11.81
C VAL A 18 -5.72 -9.08 -11.02
N ASN A 19 -5.95 -7.96 -11.68
CA ASN A 19 -5.94 -6.64 -11.04
C ASN A 19 -7.29 -6.33 -10.40
N HIS A 20 -7.26 -5.91 -9.14
CA HIS A 20 -8.42 -5.42 -8.42
C HIS A 20 -8.19 -3.97 -7.98
N GLU A 21 -9.19 -3.12 -8.16
CA GLU A 21 -9.21 -1.75 -7.65
C GLU A 21 -10.47 -1.54 -6.82
N ARG A 22 -10.33 -0.94 -5.65
CA ARG A 22 -11.46 -0.60 -4.78
C ARG A 22 -11.24 0.75 -4.11
N ASP A 23 -12.31 1.53 -4.06
CA ASP A 23 -12.40 2.70 -3.20
C ASP A 23 -12.71 2.29 -1.75
N LEU A 24 -11.98 2.84 -0.79
CA LEU A 24 -12.12 2.56 0.63
C LEU A 24 -12.60 3.81 1.37
N LYS A 25 -13.70 3.65 2.11
CA LYS A 25 -14.29 4.71 2.94
C LYS A 25 -13.81 4.63 4.39
N PHE A 26 -13.54 3.42 4.88
CA PHE A 26 -13.17 3.13 6.26
C PHE A 26 -12.00 2.16 6.34
N HIS A 27 -11.18 2.31 7.38
CA HIS A 27 -10.01 1.45 7.62
C HIS A 27 -10.36 -0.04 7.68
N ARG A 28 -11.55 -0.39 8.21
CA ARG A 28 -12.02 -1.78 8.24
C ARG A 28 -12.06 -2.44 6.86
N GLU A 29 -12.35 -1.68 5.80
CA GLU A 29 -12.44 -2.22 4.43
C GLU A 29 -11.04 -2.57 3.90
N ALA A 30 -10.00 -1.82 4.32
CA ALA A 30 -8.61 -2.19 4.07
C ALA A 30 -8.24 -3.48 4.80
N CYS A 31 -8.63 -3.62 6.07
CA CYS A 31 -8.41 -4.85 6.84
C CYS A 31 -9.09 -6.05 6.18
N GLU A 32 -10.37 -5.92 5.81
CA GLU A 32 -11.14 -6.96 5.11
C GLU A 32 -10.49 -7.34 3.77
N THR A 33 -9.89 -6.39 3.05
CA THR A 33 -9.19 -6.68 1.79
C THR A 33 -7.94 -7.53 2.03
N ILE A 34 -7.19 -7.24 3.09
CA ILE A 34 -6.01 -8.03 3.50
C ILE A 34 -6.44 -9.41 4.02
N ASP A 35 -7.51 -9.49 4.81
CA ASP A 35 -7.98 -10.74 5.43
C ASP A 35 -8.57 -11.73 4.42
N ASN A 36 -9.19 -11.23 3.35
CA ASN A 36 -9.76 -12.07 2.30
C ASN A 36 -8.74 -12.43 1.20
N TYR A 37 -7.51 -11.94 1.30
CA TYR A 37 -6.47 -12.25 0.32
C TYR A 37 -6.04 -13.72 0.43
N PRO A 38 -5.86 -14.45 -0.68
CA PRO A 38 -5.49 -15.87 -0.64
C PRO A 38 -3.99 -16.09 -0.36
N TRP A 39 -3.51 -15.60 0.80
CA TRP A 39 -2.09 -15.58 1.21
C TRP A 39 -1.33 -16.86 0.89
N ALA A 40 -1.78 -18.00 1.46
CA ALA A 40 -1.08 -19.26 1.31
C ALA A 40 -0.97 -19.71 -0.15
N LYS A 41 -2.02 -19.48 -0.95
CA LYS A 41 -2.04 -19.90 -2.35
C LYS A 41 -1.15 -19.00 -3.22
N GLU A 42 -1.16 -17.70 -2.98
CA GLU A 42 -0.31 -16.76 -3.73
C GLU A 42 1.17 -16.97 -3.41
N LEU A 43 1.51 -17.30 -2.17
CA LEU A 43 2.89 -17.62 -1.79
C LEU A 43 3.39 -18.92 -2.44
N GLU A 44 2.56 -19.97 -2.47
CA GLU A 44 2.89 -21.21 -3.21
C GLU A 44 3.12 -20.93 -4.69
N LEU A 45 2.26 -20.11 -5.32
CA LEU A 45 2.38 -19.78 -6.74
C LEU A 45 3.54 -18.83 -7.03
N PHE A 46 3.93 -17.98 -6.07
CA PHE A 46 5.13 -17.17 -6.19
C PHE A 46 6.39 -18.04 -6.23
N ASP A 47 6.48 -19.07 -5.38
CA ASP A 47 7.62 -20.01 -5.39
C ASP A 47 7.72 -20.78 -6.72
N GLU A 48 6.58 -21.08 -7.35
CA GLU A 48 6.53 -21.79 -8.64
C GLU A 48 6.81 -20.87 -9.84
N LEU A 49 6.22 -19.68 -9.87
CA LEU A 49 6.17 -18.82 -11.06
C LEU A 49 7.16 -17.64 -11.00
N GLY A 50 7.71 -17.34 -9.82
CA GLY A 50 8.62 -16.21 -9.58
C GLY A 50 7.93 -14.84 -9.57
N GLU A 51 6.60 -14.79 -9.65
CA GLU A 51 5.80 -13.56 -9.68
C GLU A 51 4.62 -13.65 -8.71
N GLY A 52 4.50 -12.64 -7.86
CA GLY A 52 3.48 -12.54 -6.82
C GLY A 52 2.79 -11.18 -6.84
N GLY A 53 1.62 -11.12 -6.22
CA GLY A 53 0.88 -9.88 -6.08
C GLY A 53 1.34 -9.03 -4.90
N GLY A 54 0.56 -8.00 -4.62
CA GLY A 54 0.73 -7.12 -3.48
C GLY A 54 -0.45 -6.18 -3.34
N PHE A 55 -0.38 -5.30 -2.33
CA PHE A 55 -1.39 -4.28 -2.09
C PHE A 55 -0.76 -2.90 -2.18
N TYR A 56 -1.41 -1.99 -2.90
CA TYR A 56 -1.06 -0.59 -2.94
C TYR A 56 -2.23 0.23 -2.42
N PHE A 57 -2.14 0.65 -1.16
CA PHE A 57 -3.11 1.54 -0.53
C PHE A 57 -2.68 2.98 -0.76
N MET A 58 -3.57 3.85 -1.22
CA MET A 58 -3.23 5.21 -1.62
C MET A 58 -4.28 6.23 -1.16
N LEU A 59 -3.82 7.31 -0.55
CA LEU A 59 -4.57 8.54 -0.32
C LEU A 59 -4.10 9.61 -1.29
N GLY A 60 -4.99 10.17 -2.11
CA GLY A 60 -4.68 11.28 -3.02
C GLY A 60 -4.46 10.86 -4.47
N ASP A 61 -3.55 11.53 -5.17
CA ASP A 61 -3.31 11.36 -6.61
C ASP A 61 -1.80 11.24 -6.88
N MET A 62 -1.39 10.15 -7.55
CA MET A 62 0.01 9.88 -7.92
C MET A 62 0.64 10.98 -8.77
N ASN A 63 -0.15 11.69 -9.57
CA ASN A 63 0.33 12.78 -10.42
C ASN A 63 0.53 14.10 -9.65
N ASN A 64 0.15 14.13 -8.38
CA ASN A 64 0.21 15.34 -7.58
C ASN A 64 0.67 15.05 -6.15
N LYS A 65 -0.28 15.00 -5.22
CA LYS A 65 -0.04 14.87 -3.80
C LYS A 65 -0.66 13.58 -3.32
N TYR A 66 0.15 12.70 -2.75
CA TYR A 66 -0.33 11.41 -2.25
C TYR A 66 0.47 10.89 -1.05
N ALA A 67 -0.11 9.93 -0.36
CA ALA A 67 0.58 9.02 0.53
C ALA A 67 0.15 7.60 0.18
N SER A 68 1.08 6.65 0.17
CA SER A 68 0.78 5.26 -0.15
C SER A 68 1.55 4.27 0.70
N TYR A 69 0.90 3.15 0.98
CA TYR A 69 1.54 1.97 1.54
C TYR A 69 1.53 0.87 0.48
N LEU A 70 2.73 0.39 0.13
CA LEU A 70 2.92 -0.85 -0.63
C LEU A 70 3.17 -1.97 0.38
N PHE A 71 2.29 -2.97 0.40
CA PHE A 71 2.41 -4.16 1.23
C PHE A 71 2.55 -5.40 0.35
N THR A 72 3.70 -6.05 0.39
CA THR A 72 4.01 -7.22 -0.45
C THR A 72 4.02 -8.47 0.42
N PRO A 73 3.17 -9.47 0.14
CA PRO A 73 3.21 -10.77 0.79
C PRO A 73 4.57 -11.46 0.66
N VAL A 74 5.00 -12.13 1.73
CA VAL A 74 6.28 -12.89 1.75
C VAL A 74 6.15 -14.16 2.57
N GLU A 75 5.39 -14.12 3.66
CA GLU A 75 4.98 -15.32 4.41
C GLU A 75 3.49 -15.20 4.76
N ASN A 76 2.91 -16.30 5.28
CA ASN A 76 1.46 -16.39 5.54
C ASN A 76 0.91 -15.31 6.49
N ASP A 77 1.75 -14.74 7.35
CA ASP A 77 1.35 -13.80 8.39
C ASP A 77 2.09 -12.45 8.35
N ARG A 78 2.90 -12.20 7.31
CA ARG A 78 3.83 -11.06 7.26
C ARG A 78 4.31 -10.75 5.84
N GLY A 79 4.79 -9.53 5.66
CA GLY A 79 5.25 -9.03 4.37
C GLY A 79 6.13 -7.80 4.48
N TRP A 80 6.63 -7.32 3.34
CA TRP A 80 7.36 -6.06 3.26
C TRP A 80 6.38 -4.90 3.20
N LEU A 81 6.59 -3.89 4.05
CA LEU A 81 5.78 -2.67 4.04
C LEU A 81 6.64 -1.45 3.72
N HIS A 82 6.27 -0.75 2.66
CA HIS A 82 6.91 0.49 2.24
C HIS A 82 5.89 1.64 2.27
N LEU A 83 6.31 2.79 2.77
CA LEU A 83 5.56 4.04 2.72
C LEU A 83 6.21 5.02 1.76
N GLU A 84 5.41 5.60 0.88
CA GLU A 84 5.79 6.76 0.10
C GLU A 84 4.85 7.93 0.43
N VAL A 85 5.40 9.12 0.60
CA VAL A 85 4.62 10.34 0.79
C VAL A 85 5.15 11.43 -0.13
N VAL A 86 4.30 12.00 -0.96
CA VAL A 86 4.56 13.18 -1.78
C VAL A 86 3.62 14.30 -1.32
N SER A 87 4.14 15.23 -0.52
CA SER A 87 3.39 16.40 -0.01
C SER A 87 3.45 17.61 -0.94
N ASN A 88 4.48 17.69 -1.77
CA ASN A 88 4.59 18.65 -2.87
C ASN A 88 5.33 17.98 -4.03
N PRO A 89 4.72 17.83 -5.22
CA PRO A 89 5.41 17.27 -6.39
C PRO A 89 6.52 18.21 -6.93
N GLY A 90 6.46 19.51 -6.60
CA GLY A 90 7.40 20.53 -7.06
C GLY A 90 7.00 21.18 -8.40
N PHE A 91 7.64 22.30 -8.75
CA PHE A 91 7.50 22.94 -10.07
C PHE A 91 8.48 22.30 -11.07
N LEU A 92 7.99 21.90 -12.25
CA LEU A 92 8.75 21.14 -13.27
C LEU A 92 9.43 19.86 -12.71
N GLY A 93 8.90 19.27 -11.64
CA GLY A 93 9.34 17.99 -11.09
C GLY A 93 10.58 18.00 -10.17
N ILE A 94 11.30 19.13 -10.04
CA ILE A 94 12.54 19.19 -9.23
C ILE A 94 12.59 20.35 -8.24
N PHE A 95 11.95 21.48 -8.50
CA PHE A 95 12.02 22.63 -7.59
C PHE A 95 10.97 22.54 -6.50
N GLY A 96 11.44 22.44 -5.24
CA GLY A 96 10.57 22.45 -4.06
C GLY A 96 9.81 21.15 -3.79
N ARG A 97 10.18 20.04 -4.45
CA ARG A 97 9.61 18.71 -4.18
C ARG A 97 9.78 18.35 -2.72
N LYS A 98 8.70 17.89 -2.08
CA LYS A 98 8.68 17.40 -0.70
C LYS A 98 8.13 15.99 -0.70
N SER A 99 9.04 15.03 -0.78
CA SER A 99 8.72 13.60 -0.69
C SER A 99 9.57 12.91 0.36
N LEU A 100 9.08 11.78 0.87
CA LEU A 100 9.86 10.84 1.67
C LEU A 100 9.43 9.42 1.31
N SER A 101 10.37 8.49 1.51
CA SER A 101 10.16 7.07 1.36
C SER A 101 10.70 6.39 2.61
N LEU A 102 9.92 5.49 3.21
CA LEU A 102 10.27 4.78 4.42
C LEU A 102 9.99 3.29 4.24
N ASP A 103 11.02 2.48 4.45
CA ASP A 103 10.90 1.03 4.49
C ASP A 103 10.71 0.60 5.95
N PHE A 104 9.51 0.10 6.28
CA PHE A 104 9.21 -0.51 7.57
C PHE A 104 9.79 -1.92 7.69
N LYS A 105 10.42 -2.40 6.62
CA LYS A 105 10.96 -3.74 6.46
C LYS A 105 9.84 -4.76 6.55
N PHE A 106 10.11 -5.82 7.29
CA PHE A 106 9.29 -6.98 7.43
C PHE A 106 8.36 -6.82 8.63
N VAL A 107 7.07 -6.78 8.36
CA VAL A 107 6.03 -6.52 9.36
C VAL A 107 4.96 -7.60 9.30
N SER A 108 4.36 -7.91 10.44
CA SER A 108 3.17 -8.75 10.52
C SER A 108 1.97 -8.10 9.81
N ILE A 109 0.98 -8.91 9.42
CA ILE A 109 -0.29 -8.41 8.89
C ILE A 109 -0.96 -7.42 9.86
N SER A 110 -0.87 -7.65 11.17
CA SER A 110 -1.44 -6.74 12.18
C SER A 110 -0.74 -5.38 12.20
N GLU A 111 0.60 -5.37 12.12
CA GLU A 111 1.39 -4.14 12.04
C GLU A 111 1.14 -3.39 10.73
N ALA A 112 1.06 -4.10 9.60
CA ALA A 112 0.69 -3.51 8.32
C ALA A 112 -0.68 -2.81 8.40
N LYS A 113 -1.70 -3.50 8.92
CA LYS A 113 -3.03 -2.90 9.14
C LYS A 113 -2.97 -1.68 10.05
N HIS A 114 -2.15 -1.72 11.11
CA HIS A 114 -1.96 -0.57 12.01
C HIS A 114 -1.37 0.64 11.27
N HIS A 115 -0.32 0.44 10.46
CA HIS A 115 0.27 1.52 9.67
C HIS A 115 -0.68 2.05 8.58
N ILE A 116 -1.39 1.17 7.87
CA ILE A 116 -2.34 1.58 6.81
C ILE A 116 -3.47 2.44 7.37
N LYS A 117 -3.83 2.28 8.66
CA LYS A 117 -4.80 3.13 9.36
C LYS A 117 -4.46 4.61 9.25
N GLU A 118 -3.17 4.94 9.17
CA GLU A 118 -2.72 6.33 9.12
C GLU A 118 -3.22 7.08 7.88
N LEU A 119 -3.49 6.38 6.77
CA LEU A 119 -4.12 6.98 5.58
C LEU A 119 -5.52 7.53 5.88
N PHE A 120 -6.22 6.96 6.87
CA PHE A 120 -7.56 7.36 7.28
C PHE A 120 -7.57 8.42 8.39
N GLU A 121 -6.46 8.58 9.12
CA GLU A 121 -6.37 9.45 10.29
C GLU A 121 -5.61 10.76 10.01
N TYR A 122 -4.72 10.75 9.03
CA TYR A 122 -3.84 11.87 8.74
C TYR A 122 -4.05 12.45 7.34
N SER A 123 -3.84 13.76 7.23
CA SER A 123 -3.60 14.38 5.93
C SER A 123 -2.22 13.99 5.39
N ILE A 124 -2.02 14.08 4.08
CA ILE A 124 -0.72 13.83 3.43
C ILE A 124 0.39 14.74 4.01
N ASP A 125 0.09 16.00 4.34
CA ASP A 125 1.07 16.90 4.97
C ASP A 125 1.43 16.47 6.39
N SER A 126 0.44 15.97 7.13
CA SER A 126 0.65 15.46 8.49
C SER A 126 1.53 14.22 8.48
N LEU A 127 1.29 13.29 7.55
CA LEU A 127 2.14 12.11 7.32
C LEU A 127 3.57 12.51 6.96
N TYR A 128 3.72 13.45 6.02
CA TYR A 128 5.04 13.96 5.63
C TYR A 128 5.78 14.53 6.84
N LYS A 129 5.14 15.39 7.64
CA LYS A 129 5.75 15.95 8.85
C LYS A 129 6.10 14.89 9.90
N LYS A 130 5.25 13.87 10.07
CA LYS A 130 5.45 12.77 11.03
C LYS A 130 6.74 12.00 10.75
N TYR A 131 7.03 11.70 9.48
CA TYR A 131 8.13 10.83 9.07
C TYR A 131 9.39 11.55 8.56
N ARG A 132 9.35 12.88 8.35
CA ARG A 132 10.49 13.65 7.78
C ARG A 132 11.74 13.75 8.67
N LYS A 133 11.67 13.40 9.96
CA LYS A 133 12.68 13.71 11.00
C LYS A 133 14.13 13.82 10.50
#